data_AF-A0A2M7N5L5-F1
#
_entry.id   AF-A0A2M7N5L5-F1
#
_cell.length_a   1.000
_cell.length_b   1.000
_cell.length_c   1.000
_cell.angle_alpha   90.00
_cell.angle_beta   90.00
_cell.angle_gamma   90.00
#
_symmetry.space_group_name_H-M   'P 1'
#
loop_
_entity.id
_entity.type
_entity.pdbx_description
1 polymer ?
#
loop_
_entity_poly.entity_id
_entity_poly.type
_entity_poly.pdbx_seq_one_letter_code
_entity_poly.pdbx_strand_id
1 'polypeptide(L)'
;IILVSMSKKSNFHLCLLTGYNKISESICKPLLERYDNEIEKIYQHKVLKIATNCLNYIEIAHQASLKTDDEKKLLKEKIFDEKVNTVFIQQELRLITADSKSRVRDTVYNIFDKYSKNLLSELRNDLNNEFPLWKGNLYQLTRKYENWLKSALTLKLKNIADKEQLQFNEILNKINAHFSFYTKSLREKLSKNIFKVLEIKLRSDEWKPEFKPLKQPDISIYRTFDSNIDLLWFLFPMFIFRNIFKNYFSKQIAHEVEKNIHRLTSNITDIINKETNNNKEQTLIYILNELNTIEKVLSGKKSNSNDYSKTINELKQIIL
;
A
#
# COMPACT_ATOMS: atom_id res chain seq x y z
N ILE A 1 64.69 7.01 5.53
CA ILE A 1 63.34 7.23 4.95
C ILE A 1 62.37 6.07 5.24
N ILE A 2 62.84 4.81 5.35
CA ILE A 2 61.96 3.64 5.60
C ILE A 2 61.41 3.58 7.05
N LEU A 3 62.13 4.09 8.06
CA LEU A 3 61.67 4.12 9.46
C LEU A 3 60.54 5.13 9.75
N VAL A 4 60.38 6.18 8.92
CA VAL A 4 59.29 7.17 9.09
C VAL A 4 57.96 6.67 8.48
N SER A 5 58.03 5.72 7.54
CA SER A 5 56.86 5.12 6.87
C SER A 5 56.11 4.12 7.77
N MET A 6 56.83 3.34 8.59
CA MET A 6 56.20 2.36 9.49
C MET A 6 55.53 2.99 10.72
N SER A 7 56.06 4.11 11.23
CA SER A 7 55.45 4.87 12.35
C SER A 7 54.10 5.50 11.96
N LYS A 8 53.97 6.03 10.73
CA LYS A 8 52.70 6.60 10.26
C LYS A 8 51.61 5.55 10.01
N LYS A 9 51.97 4.35 9.56
CA LYS A 9 51.02 3.24 9.34
C LYS A 9 50.45 2.67 10.65
N SER A 10 51.30 2.56 11.69
CA SER A 10 50.88 2.12 13.03
C SER A 10 49.92 3.13 13.69
N ASN A 11 50.23 4.43 13.58
CA ASN A 11 49.36 5.49 14.13
C ASN A 11 48.02 5.62 13.39
N PHE A 12 47.95 5.38 12.09
CA PHE A 12 46.69 5.40 11.34
C PHE A 12 45.75 4.25 11.74
N HIS A 13 46.31 3.07 12.00
CA HIS A 13 45.55 1.90 12.48
C HIS A 13 45.05 2.07 13.92
N LEU A 14 45.85 2.66 14.80
CA LEU A 14 45.42 3.06 16.15
C LEU A 14 44.34 4.15 16.12
N CYS A 15 44.43 5.11 15.20
CA CYS A 15 43.43 6.19 15.05
C CYS A 15 42.08 5.67 14.52
N LEU A 16 42.11 4.68 13.61
CA LEU A 16 40.90 4.00 13.12
C LEU A 16 40.27 3.09 14.20
N LEU A 17 41.08 2.37 14.99
CA LEU A 17 40.58 1.54 16.10
C LEU A 17 40.03 2.38 17.24
N THR A 18 40.67 3.50 17.58
CA THR A 18 40.16 4.45 18.59
C THR A 18 38.92 5.18 18.09
N GLY A 19 38.86 5.59 16.81
CA GLY A 19 37.66 6.15 16.20
C GLY A 19 36.48 5.16 16.15
N TYR A 20 36.75 3.90 15.81
CA TYR A 20 35.75 2.82 15.81
C TYR A 20 35.20 2.53 17.22
N ASN A 21 36.09 2.44 18.23
CA ASN A 21 35.68 2.25 19.62
C ASN A 21 34.92 3.48 20.16
N LYS A 22 35.29 4.69 19.75
CA LYS A 22 34.57 5.90 20.13
C LYS A 22 33.17 5.94 19.52
N ILE A 23 33.01 5.53 18.26
CA ILE A 23 31.69 5.47 17.60
C ILE A 23 30.85 4.34 18.22
N SER A 24 31.44 3.17 18.50
CA SER A 24 30.72 2.05 19.10
C SER A 24 30.25 2.37 20.53
N GLU A 25 31.08 3.01 21.35
CA GLU A 25 30.75 3.35 22.74
C GLU A 25 29.92 4.64 22.88
N SER A 26 30.16 5.68 22.08
CA SER A 26 29.46 6.97 22.24
C SER A 26 28.21 7.13 21.39
N ILE A 27 28.05 6.36 20.31
CA ILE A 27 26.91 6.45 19.39
C ILE A 27 26.13 5.14 19.35
N CYS A 28 26.78 4.00 19.07
CA CYS A 28 26.06 2.74 18.91
C CYS A 28 25.47 2.20 20.22
N LYS A 29 26.24 2.21 21.33
CA LYS A 29 25.76 1.69 22.61
C LYS A 29 24.58 2.50 23.18
N PRO A 30 24.59 3.85 23.20
CA PRO A 30 23.43 4.62 23.62
C PRO A 30 22.23 4.49 22.65
N LEU A 31 22.47 4.29 21.35
CA LEU A 31 21.39 4.04 20.39
C LEU A 31 20.77 2.66 20.56
N LEU A 32 21.57 1.62 20.85
CA LEU A 32 21.09 0.27 21.15
C LEU A 32 20.33 0.25 22.47
N GLU A 33 20.86 0.86 23.53
CA GLU A 33 20.16 0.99 24.82
C GLU A 33 18.86 1.78 24.68
N ARG A 34 18.84 2.85 23.86
CA ARG A 34 17.59 3.58 23.55
C ARG A 34 16.62 2.73 22.72
N TYR A 35 17.11 2.00 21.74
CA TYR A 35 16.30 1.11 20.90
C TYR A 35 15.66 0.00 21.74
N ASP A 36 16.43 -0.64 22.62
CA ASP A 36 15.96 -1.69 23.52
C ASP A 36 14.92 -1.13 24.51
N ASN A 37 15.18 0.05 25.10
CA ASN A 37 14.21 0.73 25.97
C ASN A 37 12.91 1.12 25.23
N GLU A 38 13.00 1.64 24.00
CA GLU A 38 11.81 2.00 23.22
C GLU A 38 11.02 0.75 22.77
N ILE A 39 11.72 -0.33 22.42
CA ILE A 39 11.08 -1.62 22.14
C ILE A 39 10.39 -2.17 23.37
N GLU A 40 11.03 -2.10 24.54
CA GLU A 40 10.44 -2.55 25.79
C GLU A 40 9.18 -1.76 26.11
N LYS A 41 9.21 -0.42 25.97
CA LYS A 41 8.01 0.43 26.10
C LYS A 41 6.92 0.05 25.09
N ILE A 42 7.27 -0.22 23.83
CA ILE A 42 6.32 -0.66 22.80
C ILE A 42 5.69 -2.00 23.21
N TYR A 43 6.49 -2.97 23.68
CA TYR A 43 5.98 -4.26 24.12
C TYR A 43 5.09 -4.13 25.34
N GLN A 44 5.52 -3.38 26.37
CA GLN A 44 4.71 -3.11 27.56
C GLN A 44 3.37 -2.49 27.19
N HIS A 45 3.38 -1.45 26.35
CA HIS A 45 2.14 -0.81 25.87
C HIS A 45 1.25 -1.80 25.08
N LYS A 46 1.84 -2.64 24.22
CA LYS A 46 1.08 -3.66 23.47
C LYS A 46 0.49 -4.73 24.41
N VAL A 47 1.25 -5.21 25.38
CA VAL A 47 0.80 -6.22 26.36
C VAL A 47 -0.32 -5.66 27.22
N LEU A 48 -0.15 -4.45 27.77
CA LEU A 48 -1.19 -3.77 28.55
C LEU A 48 -2.46 -3.55 27.73
N LYS A 49 -2.32 -3.17 26.47
CA LYS A 49 -3.45 -3.00 25.56
C LYS A 49 -4.20 -4.31 25.30
N ILE A 50 -3.48 -5.40 25.04
CA ILE A 50 -4.09 -6.73 24.85
C ILE A 50 -4.78 -7.17 26.14
N ALA A 51 -4.14 -7.03 27.29
CA ALA A 51 -4.71 -7.37 28.59
C ALA A 51 -6.00 -6.58 28.87
N THR A 52 -6.00 -5.27 28.55
CA THR A 52 -7.17 -4.40 28.68
C THR A 52 -8.31 -4.84 27.75
N ASN A 53 -8.01 -5.19 26.50
CA ASN A 53 -9.01 -5.70 25.56
C ASN A 53 -9.61 -7.03 26.04
N CYS A 54 -8.77 -7.95 26.52
CA CYS A 54 -9.21 -9.22 27.09
C CYS A 54 -10.12 -9.00 28.31
N LEU A 55 -9.75 -8.09 29.20
CA LEU A 55 -10.56 -7.73 30.37
C LEU A 55 -11.96 -7.27 29.95
N ASN A 56 -12.07 -6.40 28.95
CA ASN A 56 -13.37 -5.93 28.46
C ASN A 56 -14.23 -7.07 27.90
N TYR A 57 -13.64 -7.99 27.14
CA TYR A 57 -14.37 -9.16 26.63
C TYR A 57 -14.81 -10.10 27.75
N ILE A 58 -13.98 -10.32 28.77
CA ILE A 58 -14.33 -11.18 29.91
C ILE A 58 -15.41 -10.52 30.78
N GLU A 59 -15.39 -9.19 30.95
CA GLU A 59 -16.46 -8.46 31.65
C GLU A 59 -17.82 -8.61 30.94
N ILE A 60 -17.83 -8.57 29.60
CA ILE A 60 -19.04 -8.84 28.81
C ILE A 60 -19.48 -10.30 28.97
N ALA A 61 -18.55 -11.27 28.91
CA ALA A 61 -18.85 -12.69 29.12
C ALA A 61 -19.45 -12.95 30.50
N HIS A 62 -18.89 -12.33 31.55
CA HIS A 62 -19.36 -12.45 32.92
C HIS A 62 -20.80 -11.97 33.04
N GLN A 63 -21.10 -10.77 32.56
CA GLN A 63 -22.46 -10.22 32.63
C GLN A 63 -23.46 -11.01 31.79
N ALA A 64 -23.05 -11.50 30.61
CA ALA A 64 -23.88 -12.39 29.81
C ALA A 64 -24.15 -13.74 30.51
N SER A 65 -23.17 -14.29 31.24
CA SER A 65 -23.30 -15.56 31.95
C SER A 65 -24.32 -15.52 33.10
N LEU A 66 -24.59 -14.34 33.66
CA LEU A 66 -25.59 -14.13 34.70
C LEU A 66 -27.04 -14.21 34.17
N LYS A 67 -27.24 -14.09 32.85
CA LYS A 67 -28.54 -14.15 32.19
C LYS A 67 -28.98 -15.59 31.89
N THR A 68 -30.28 -15.81 31.78
CA THR A 68 -30.88 -17.10 31.36
C THR A 68 -30.64 -17.36 29.87
N ASP A 69 -30.71 -18.62 29.44
CA ASP A 69 -30.40 -18.97 28.03
C ASP A 69 -31.45 -18.41 27.04
N ASP A 70 -32.70 -18.24 27.46
CA ASP A 70 -33.75 -17.59 26.66
C ASP A 70 -33.53 -16.07 26.55
N GLU A 71 -33.11 -15.43 27.64
CA GLU A 71 -32.66 -14.04 27.58
C GLU A 71 -31.49 -13.91 26.60
N LYS A 72 -30.45 -14.75 26.70
CA LYS A 72 -29.28 -14.69 25.79
C LYS A 72 -29.66 -14.77 24.31
N LYS A 73 -30.65 -15.58 23.92
CA LYS A 73 -31.15 -15.61 22.53
C LYS A 73 -31.75 -14.27 22.12
N LEU A 74 -32.62 -13.68 22.94
CA LEU A 74 -33.20 -12.36 22.70
C LEU A 74 -32.14 -11.24 22.70
N LEU A 75 -31.10 -11.34 23.54
CA LEU A 75 -29.99 -10.40 23.56
C LEU A 75 -29.20 -10.48 22.25
N LYS A 76 -28.93 -11.69 21.74
CA LYS A 76 -28.23 -11.90 20.46
C LYS A 76 -28.99 -11.28 19.29
N GLU A 77 -30.29 -11.50 19.19
CA GLU A 77 -31.11 -10.92 18.11
C GLU A 77 -31.13 -9.38 18.15
N LYS A 78 -31.16 -8.79 19.35
CA LYS A 78 -31.09 -7.32 19.52
C LYS A 78 -29.71 -6.73 19.28
N ILE A 79 -28.65 -7.48 19.59
CA ILE A 79 -27.26 -7.03 19.40
C ILE A 79 -26.86 -7.12 17.94
N PHE A 80 -27.14 -8.26 17.29
CA PHE A 80 -26.84 -8.55 15.89
C PHE A 80 -28.07 -8.29 15.01
N ASP A 81 -28.47 -7.03 14.92
CA ASP A 81 -29.55 -6.61 14.02
C ASP A 81 -29.17 -6.73 12.53
N GLU A 82 -30.13 -6.49 11.63
CA GLU A 82 -29.95 -6.62 10.17
C GLU A 82 -28.74 -5.86 9.61
N LYS A 83 -28.31 -4.74 10.19
CA LYS A 83 -27.15 -3.98 9.66
C LYS A 83 -25.81 -4.51 10.18
N VAL A 84 -25.83 -5.40 11.15
CA VAL A 84 -24.67 -6.18 11.61
C VAL A 84 -24.66 -7.55 10.92
N ASN A 85 -25.65 -7.84 10.07
CA ASN A 85 -25.68 -9.03 9.25
C ASN A 85 -24.52 -9.03 8.24
N THR A 86 -23.87 -10.19 8.11
CA THR A 86 -22.81 -10.45 7.13
C THR A 86 -23.18 -10.05 5.71
N VAL A 87 -24.41 -10.33 5.26
CA VAL A 87 -24.88 -9.99 3.91
C VAL A 87 -24.91 -8.48 3.70
N PHE A 88 -25.42 -7.73 4.68
CA PHE A 88 -25.44 -6.27 4.64
C PHE A 88 -24.02 -5.69 4.62
N ILE A 89 -23.14 -6.21 5.47
CA ILE A 89 -21.72 -5.80 5.52
C ILE A 89 -21.03 -6.01 4.18
N GLN A 90 -21.22 -7.17 3.56
CA GLN A 90 -20.66 -7.48 2.25
C GLN A 90 -21.18 -6.54 1.16
N GLN A 91 -22.48 -6.19 1.20
CA GLN A 91 -23.08 -5.25 0.26
C GLN A 91 -22.50 -3.84 0.41
N GLU A 92 -22.41 -3.32 1.64
CA GLU A 92 -21.83 -2.00 1.91
C GLU A 92 -20.37 -1.90 1.46
N LEU A 93 -19.54 -2.91 1.81
CA LEU A 93 -18.14 -2.96 1.37
C LEU A 93 -18.01 -3.05 -0.16
N ARG A 94 -18.95 -3.74 -0.83
CA ARG A 94 -19.01 -3.79 -2.30
C ARG A 94 -19.36 -2.43 -2.90
N LEU A 95 -20.30 -1.69 -2.31
CA LEU A 95 -20.67 -0.35 -2.76
C LEU A 95 -19.51 0.63 -2.62
N ILE A 96 -18.83 0.65 -1.46
CA ILE A 96 -17.63 1.46 -1.23
C ILE A 96 -16.56 1.15 -2.29
N THR A 97 -16.35 -0.14 -2.58
CA THR A 97 -15.39 -0.58 -3.59
C THR A 97 -15.78 -0.10 -4.99
N ALA A 98 -17.04 -0.26 -5.38
CA ALA A 98 -17.52 0.11 -6.72
C ALA A 98 -17.40 1.62 -6.97
N ASP A 99 -17.84 2.44 -6.00
CA ASP A 99 -17.72 3.91 -6.09
C ASP A 99 -16.25 4.34 -6.18
N SER A 100 -15.40 3.81 -5.30
CA SER A 100 -13.98 4.12 -5.29
C SER A 100 -13.30 3.78 -6.63
N LYS A 101 -13.54 2.58 -7.16
CA LYS A 101 -12.94 2.10 -8.41
C LYS A 101 -13.32 2.94 -9.63
N SER A 102 -14.54 3.47 -9.66
CA SER A 102 -15.02 4.28 -10.79
C SER A 102 -14.15 5.51 -11.04
N ARG A 103 -13.50 6.05 -10.00
CA ARG A 103 -12.72 7.30 -10.05
C ARG A 103 -11.22 7.09 -10.19
N VAL A 104 -10.72 5.87 -9.97
CA VAL A 104 -9.27 5.58 -9.96
C VAL A 104 -8.65 5.89 -11.32
N ARG A 105 -9.26 5.39 -12.41
CA ARG A 105 -8.70 5.51 -13.75
C ARG A 105 -8.47 6.97 -14.16
N ASP A 106 -9.49 7.81 -13.97
CA ASP A 106 -9.43 9.22 -14.36
C ASP A 106 -8.41 9.98 -13.49
N THR A 107 -8.37 9.67 -12.19
CA THR A 107 -7.39 10.27 -11.27
C THR A 107 -5.96 9.91 -11.69
N VAL A 108 -5.69 8.64 -12.00
CA VAL A 108 -4.37 8.16 -12.45
C VAL A 108 -4.00 8.77 -13.80
N TYR A 109 -4.95 8.84 -14.75
CA TYR A 109 -4.71 9.46 -16.04
C TYR A 109 -4.30 10.93 -15.89
N ASN A 110 -5.02 11.69 -15.06
CA ASN A 110 -4.73 13.09 -14.80
C ASN A 110 -3.35 13.32 -14.16
N ILE A 111 -2.80 12.34 -13.45
CA ILE A 111 -1.42 12.40 -12.93
C ILE A 111 -0.43 12.34 -14.09
N PHE A 112 -0.59 11.38 -15.00
CA PHE A 112 0.32 11.20 -16.14
C PHE A 112 0.16 12.28 -17.22
N ASP A 113 -1.06 12.77 -17.45
CA ASP A 113 -1.32 13.77 -18.49
C ASP A 113 -0.61 15.11 -18.21
N LYS A 114 -0.38 15.46 -16.93
CA LYS A 114 0.46 16.62 -16.55
C LYS A 114 1.87 16.57 -17.16
N TYR A 115 2.39 15.38 -17.41
CA TYR A 115 3.72 15.14 -17.96
C TYR A 115 3.73 14.95 -19.48
N SER A 116 2.57 14.79 -20.12
CA SER A 116 2.46 14.42 -21.54
C SER A 116 3.18 15.40 -22.47
N LYS A 117 2.95 16.70 -22.26
CA LYS A 117 3.56 17.78 -23.06
C LYS A 117 5.09 17.82 -22.91
N ASN A 118 5.58 17.75 -21.67
CA ASN A 118 7.03 17.80 -21.41
C ASN A 118 7.74 16.54 -21.96
N LEU A 119 7.15 15.37 -21.74
CA LEU A 119 7.65 14.10 -22.26
C LEU A 119 7.78 14.12 -23.79
N LEU A 120 6.77 14.65 -24.46
CA LEU A 120 6.76 14.78 -25.91
C LEU A 120 7.82 15.75 -26.43
N SER A 121 8.02 16.90 -25.77
CA SER A 121 9.09 17.84 -26.17
C SER A 121 10.48 17.25 -25.97
N GLU A 122 10.72 16.58 -24.84
CA GLU A 122 12.00 15.95 -24.56
C GLU A 122 12.32 14.85 -25.58
N LEU A 123 11.37 13.94 -25.85
CA LEU A 123 11.58 12.86 -26.82
C LEU A 123 11.83 13.39 -28.23
N ARG A 124 11.17 14.48 -28.64
CA ARG A 124 11.45 15.11 -29.94
C ARG A 124 12.84 15.74 -30.00
N ASN A 125 13.30 16.36 -28.92
CA ASN A 125 14.64 16.92 -28.84
C ASN A 125 15.70 15.82 -28.85
N ASP A 126 15.50 14.75 -28.08
CA ASP A 126 16.36 13.57 -28.05
C ASP A 126 16.46 12.93 -29.45
N LEU A 127 15.32 12.76 -30.15
CA LEU A 127 15.32 12.28 -31.53
C LEU A 127 16.08 13.21 -32.48
N ASN A 128 15.91 14.54 -32.34
CA ASN A 128 16.61 15.50 -33.20
C ASN A 128 18.13 15.44 -33.04
N ASN A 129 18.61 15.13 -31.85
CA ASN A 129 20.04 15.00 -31.54
C ASN A 129 20.61 13.65 -32.00
N GLU A 130 19.87 12.56 -31.82
CA GLU A 130 20.35 11.21 -32.14
C GLU A 130 20.18 10.82 -33.62
N PHE A 131 19.08 11.23 -34.26
CA PHE A 131 18.75 10.84 -35.63
C PHE A 131 19.85 11.16 -36.66
N PRO A 132 20.54 12.33 -36.62
CA PRO A 132 21.66 12.63 -37.52
C PRO A 132 22.79 11.59 -37.46
N LEU A 133 23.04 10.99 -36.29
CA LEU A 133 24.09 10.00 -36.08
C LEU A 133 23.70 8.62 -36.64
N TRP A 134 22.41 8.37 -36.84
CA TRP A 134 21.94 7.09 -37.36
C TRP A 134 22.20 6.97 -38.86
N LYS A 135 23.03 6.00 -39.22
CA LYS A 135 23.31 5.58 -40.61
C LYS A 135 22.60 4.27 -40.93
N GLY A 136 22.24 4.09 -42.20
CA GLY A 136 21.64 2.87 -42.72
C GLY A 136 20.55 3.09 -43.77
N ASN A 137 20.00 2.00 -44.28
CA ASN A 137 18.78 2.00 -45.08
C ASN A 137 17.53 2.19 -44.18
N LEU A 138 16.35 2.30 -44.80
CA LEU A 138 15.09 2.51 -44.06
C LEU A 138 14.82 1.42 -43.03
N TYR A 139 15.13 0.15 -43.33
CA TYR A 139 14.98 -0.95 -42.39
C TYR A 139 15.82 -0.76 -41.13
N GLN A 140 17.12 -0.47 -41.29
CA GLN A 140 18.03 -0.25 -40.16
C GLN A 140 17.62 0.98 -39.33
N LEU A 141 17.20 2.05 -39.99
CA LEU A 141 16.75 3.27 -39.32
C LEU A 141 15.46 3.05 -38.53
N THR A 142 14.53 2.30 -39.10
CA THR A 142 13.30 1.88 -38.43
C THR A 142 13.61 1.11 -37.16
N ARG A 143 14.41 0.04 -37.23
CA ARG A 143 14.76 -0.76 -36.03
C ARG A 143 15.50 0.04 -34.96
N LYS A 144 16.38 0.96 -35.36
CA LYS A 144 17.03 1.88 -34.41
C LYS A 144 16.02 2.79 -33.72
N TYR A 145 15.10 3.37 -34.49
CA TYR A 145 14.01 4.19 -33.94
C TYR A 145 13.13 3.40 -32.97
N GLU A 146 12.70 2.19 -33.32
CA GLU A 146 11.87 1.34 -32.46
C GLU A 146 12.55 1.07 -31.11
N ASN A 147 13.81 0.62 -31.15
CA ASN A 147 14.57 0.25 -29.97
C ASN A 147 14.88 1.48 -29.10
N TRP A 148 15.25 2.60 -29.74
CA TRP A 148 15.48 3.87 -29.07
C TRP A 148 14.20 4.35 -28.39
N LEU A 149 13.08 4.43 -29.13
CA LEU A 149 11.80 4.92 -28.61
C LEU A 149 11.31 4.05 -27.45
N LYS A 150 11.40 2.72 -27.59
CA LYS A 150 11.08 1.78 -26.52
C LYS A 150 11.90 2.07 -25.26
N SER A 151 13.21 2.21 -25.40
CA SER A 151 14.12 2.42 -24.26
C SER A 151 13.90 3.79 -23.61
N ALA A 152 13.88 4.85 -24.41
CA ALA A 152 13.70 6.22 -23.94
C ALA A 152 12.35 6.42 -23.25
N LEU A 153 11.27 5.93 -23.86
CA LEU A 153 9.93 6.04 -23.30
C LEU A 153 9.79 5.20 -22.02
N THR A 154 10.38 4.00 -21.97
CA THR A 154 10.35 3.15 -20.76
C THR A 154 11.04 3.85 -19.60
N LEU A 155 12.25 4.39 -19.85
CA LEU A 155 13.02 5.07 -18.83
C LEU A 155 12.28 6.32 -18.31
N LYS A 156 11.79 7.18 -19.21
CA LYS A 156 11.10 8.41 -18.82
C LYS A 156 9.78 8.12 -18.09
N LEU A 157 8.96 7.19 -18.58
CA LEU A 157 7.71 6.82 -17.91
C LEU A 157 7.94 6.14 -16.55
N LYS A 158 8.98 5.32 -16.43
CA LYS A 158 9.37 4.72 -15.16
C LYS A 158 9.76 5.79 -14.14
N ASN A 159 10.59 6.76 -14.53
CA ASN A 159 10.96 7.87 -13.65
C ASN A 159 9.74 8.69 -13.20
N ILE A 160 8.77 8.93 -14.09
CA ILE A 160 7.53 9.62 -13.73
C ILE A 160 6.73 8.81 -12.72
N ALA A 161 6.56 7.50 -12.95
CA ALA A 161 5.82 6.65 -12.03
C ALA A 161 6.50 6.53 -10.66
N ASP A 162 7.83 6.42 -10.62
CA ASP A 162 8.61 6.39 -9.38
C ASP A 162 8.46 7.69 -8.59
N LYS A 163 8.48 8.84 -9.28
CA LYS A 163 8.26 10.16 -8.69
C LYS A 163 6.86 10.31 -8.10
N GLU A 164 5.85 9.77 -8.78
CA GLU A 164 4.44 9.90 -8.39
C GLU A 164 3.92 8.76 -7.49
N GLN A 165 4.81 7.87 -7.03
CA GLN A 165 4.44 6.73 -6.17
C GLN A 165 3.70 7.17 -4.90
N LEU A 166 4.05 8.33 -4.33
CA LEU A 166 3.34 8.88 -3.18
C LEU A 166 1.88 9.23 -3.50
N GLN A 167 1.61 9.84 -4.66
CA GLN A 167 0.24 10.15 -5.08
C GLN A 167 -0.58 8.90 -5.32
N PHE A 168 0.00 7.84 -5.91
CA PHE A 168 -0.70 6.56 -6.05
C PHE A 168 -1.04 5.95 -4.69
N ASN A 169 -0.11 5.99 -3.73
CA ASN A 169 -0.38 5.55 -2.36
C ASN A 169 -1.47 6.39 -1.67
N GLU A 170 -1.51 7.70 -1.91
CA GLU A 170 -2.58 8.56 -1.40
C GLU A 170 -3.96 8.18 -1.93
N ILE A 171 -4.07 7.78 -3.20
CA ILE A 171 -5.33 7.25 -3.77
C ILE A 171 -5.76 6.02 -2.97
N LEU A 172 -4.87 5.04 -2.79
CA LEU A 172 -5.17 3.83 -2.01
C LEU A 172 -5.53 4.16 -0.55
N ASN A 173 -4.81 5.08 0.08
CA ASN A 173 -5.06 5.50 1.45
C ASN A 173 -6.42 6.17 1.63
N LYS A 174 -6.87 6.97 0.66
CA LYS A 174 -8.23 7.54 0.66
C LYS A 174 -9.29 6.45 0.62
N ILE A 175 -9.11 5.43 -0.22
CA ILE A 175 -10.02 4.27 -0.29
C ILE A 175 -10.03 3.53 1.06
N ASN A 176 -8.85 3.27 1.63
CA ASN A 176 -8.70 2.62 2.93
C ASN A 176 -9.32 3.39 4.09
N ALA A 177 -9.35 4.72 4.00
CA ALA A 177 -10.04 5.57 4.96
C ALA A 177 -11.56 5.32 4.96
N HIS A 178 -12.17 5.04 3.80
CA HIS A 178 -13.59 4.67 3.74
C HIS A 178 -13.88 3.33 4.42
N PHE A 179 -13.02 2.32 4.22
CA PHE A 179 -13.13 1.05 4.95
C PHE A 179 -12.96 1.23 6.46
N SER A 180 -11.96 2.02 6.87
CA SER A 180 -11.73 2.32 8.29
C SER A 180 -12.91 3.04 8.93
N PHE A 181 -13.50 4.01 8.21
CA PHE A 181 -14.67 4.74 8.64
C PHE A 181 -15.90 3.81 8.78
N TYR A 182 -16.13 2.93 7.81
CA TYR A 182 -17.21 1.96 7.86
C TYR A 182 -17.07 1.02 9.06
N THR A 183 -15.87 0.44 9.28
CA THR A 183 -15.58 -0.42 10.43
C THR A 183 -15.82 0.32 11.75
N LYS A 184 -15.41 1.59 11.85
CA LYS A 184 -15.68 2.43 13.03
C LYS A 184 -17.18 2.62 13.27
N SER A 185 -17.95 2.90 12.21
CA SER A 185 -19.40 3.10 12.29
C SER A 185 -20.12 1.83 12.75
N LEU A 186 -19.74 0.67 12.19
CA LEU A 186 -20.27 -0.64 12.58
C LEU A 186 -20.00 -0.91 14.06
N ARG A 187 -18.77 -0.67 14.53
CA ARG A 187 -18.40 -0.80 15.94
C ARG A 187 -19.24 0.09 16.83
N GLU A 188 -19.36 1.38 16.51
CA GLU A 188 -20.15 2.32 17.32
C GLU A 188 -21.62 1.88 17.44
N LYS A 189 -22.17 1.32 16.36
CA LYS A 189 -23.51 0.72 16.39
C LYS A 189 -23.58 -0.49 17.33
N LEU A 190 -22.61 -1.39 17.21
CA LEU A 190 -22.53 -2.58 18.05
C LEU A 190 -22.35 -2.23 19.54
N SER A 191 -21.45 -1.29 19.86
CA SER A 191 -21.26 -0.78 21.22
C SER A 191 -22.55 -0.18 21.79
N LYS A 192 -23.33 0.56 20.98
CA LYS A 192 -24.63 1.09 21.39
C LYS A 192 -25.63 -0.02 21.67
N ASN A 193 -25.67 -1.06 20.83
CA ASN A 193 -26.56 -2.20 21.03
C ASN A 193 -26.19 -2.98 22.30
N ILE A 194 -24.90 -3.27 22.51
CA ILE A 194 -24.40 -3.92 23.74
C ILE A 194 -24.74 -3.08 24.97
N PHE A 195 -24.50 -1.77 24.94
CA PHE A 195 -24.80 -0.90 26.08
C PHE A 195 -26.28 -0.85 26.42
N LYS A 196 -27.17 -0.78 25.42
CA LYS A 196 -28.63 -0.82 25.66
C LYS A 196 -29.11 -2.12 26.31
N VAL A 197 -28.39 -3.21 26.07
CA VAL A 197 -28.83 -4.57 26.38
C VAL A 197 -28.18 -5.10 27.67
N LEU A 198 -26.92 -4.74 27.91
CA LEU A 198 -26.11 -5.22 29.03
C LEU A 198 -25.62 -4.10 29.96
N GLU A 199 -25.85 -2.83 29.62
CA GLU A 199 -25.38 -1.64 30.36
C GLU A 199 -23.85 -1.53 30.49
N ILE A 200 -23.11 -2.32 29.71
CA ILE A 200 -21.64 -2.32 29.65
C ILE A 200 -21.17 -1.50 28.44
N LYS A 201 -20.11 -0.72 28.63
CA LYS A 201 -19.42 -0.03 27.52
C LYS A 201 -18.33 -0.92 26.94
N LEU A 202 -18.46 -1.28 25.66
CA LEU A 202 -17.37 -1.89 24.90
C LEU A 202 -16.24 -0.85 24.73
N ARG A 203 -15.17 -0.96 25.52
CA ARG A 203 -13.92 -0.22 25.29
C ARG A 203 -13.07 -1.03 24.30
N SER A 204 -13.13 -0.69 23.02
CA SER A 204 -12.26 -1.31 22.01
C SER A 204 -11.68 -0.22 21.12
N ASP A 205 -10.66 0.44 21.65
CA ASP A 205 -9.98 1.53 20.99
C ASP A 205 -8.96 0.97 20.00
N GLU A 206 -9.46 0.32 18.94
CA GLU A 206 -8.87 0.26 17.59
C GLU A 206 -9.36 -0.94 16.76
N TRP A 207 -10.60 -0.90 16.26
CA TRP A 207 -10.93 -1.66 15.05
C TRP A 207 -10.27 -1.00 13.85
N LYS A 208 -8.96 -1.21 13.69
CA LYS A 208 -8.13 -0.63 12.63
C LYS A 208 -7.60 -1.76 11.75
N PRO A 209 -8.22 -2.04 10.60
CA PRO A 209 -7.61 -2.92 9.61
C PRO A 209 -6.26 -2.32 9.17
N GLU A 210 -5.21 -3.14 9.17
CA GLU A 210 -3.89 -2.75 8.67
C GLU A 210 -3.84 -2.93 7.16
N PHE A 211 -3.43 -1.87 6.45
CA PHE A 211 -3.33 -1.88 4.99
C PHE A 211 -1.88 -1.73 4.55
N LYS A 212 -1.49 -2.51 3.55
CA LYS A 212 -0.15 -2.44 2.97
C LYS A 212 -0.09 -1.33 1.91
N PRO A 213 1.06 -0.65 1.77
CA PRO A 213 1.27 0.30 0.68
C PRO A 213 1.28 -0.43 -0.67
N LEU A 214 1.07 0.34 -1.76
CA LEU A 214 1.15 -0.21 -3.11
C LEU A 214 2.55 -0.68 -3.43
N LYS A 215 2.66 -1.89 -3.98
CA LYS A 215 3.88 -2.35 -4.64
C LYS A 215 4.07 -1.59 -5.94
N GLN A 216 5.31 -1.18 -6.25
CA GLN A 216 5.62 -0.53 -7.51
C GLN A 216 5.31 -1.48 -8.69
N PRO A 217 4.67 -0.97 -9.76
CA PRO A 217 4.53 -1.75 -11.00
C PRO A 217 5.90 -2.01 -11.62
N ASP A 218 6.06 -3.18 -12.24
CA ASP A 218 7.11 -3.34 -13.24
C ASP A 218 6.64 -2.71 -14.56
N ILE A 219 7.25 -1.58 -14.90
CA ILE A 219 6.90 -0.81 -16.10
C ILE A 219 7.72 -1.34 -17.26
N SER A 220 7.13 -2.25 -18.02
CA SER A 220 7.68 -2.73 -19.29
C SER A 220 6.82 -2.24 -20.44
N ILE A 221 7.41 -1.43 -21.32
CA ILE A 221 6.73 -1.00 -22.55
C ILE A 221 6.88 -2.10 -23.60
N TYR A 222 5.76 -2.71 -23.98
CA TYR A 222 5.71 -3.67 -25.07
C TYR A 222 5.40 -2.96 -26.39
N ARG A 223 6.33 -3.14 -27.36
CA ARG A 223 6.21 -2.85 -28.80
C ARG A 223 5.67 -1.44 -29.12
N THR A 224 6.59 -0.53 -29.40
CA THR A 224 6.35 0.90 -29.69
C THR A 224 6.15 1.20 -31.18
N PHE A 225 6.25 0.22 -32.06
CA PHE A 225 6.06 0.44 -33.50
C PHE A 225 5.73 -0.86 -34.22
N ASP A 226 4.80 -0.77 -35.17
CA ASP A 226 4.52 -1.78 -36.19
C ASP A 226 4.35 -1.05 -37.51
N SER A 227 5.44 -0.84 -38.24
CA SER A 227 5.30 -0.52 -39.66
C SER A 227 6.01 -1.55 -40.49
N ASN A 228 5.27 -2.11 -41.44
CA ASN A 228 5.77 -2.93 -42.54
C ASN A 228 6.42 -2.07 -43.65
N ILE A 229 6.54 -0.75 -43.45
CA ILE A 229 7.13 0.18 -44.43
C ILE A 229 8.63 -0.11 -44.61
N ASP A 230 9.26 -0.71 -43.60
CA ASP A 230 10.62 -1.22 -43.64
C ASP A 230 10.82 -2.35 -44.68
N LEU A 231 9.78 -3.12 -45.02
CA LEU A 231 9.83 -4.15 -46.08
C LEU A 231 10.01 -3.55 -47.48
N LEU A 232 9.58 -2.30 -47.67
CA LEU A 232 9.70 -1.56 -48.94
C LEU A 232 10.95 -0.68 -48.99
N TRP A 233 11.96 -0.96 -48.16
CA TRP A 233 13.16 -0.11 -48.05
C TRP A 233 13.91 0.11 -49.36
N PHE A 234 13.81 -0.82 -50.33
CA PHE A 234 14.44 -0.71 -51.64
C PHE A 234 13.84 0.40 -52.52
N LEU A 235 12.60 0.82 -52.25
CA LEU A 235 11.90 1.87 -52.98
C LEU A 235 12.29 3.29 -52.50
N PHE A 236 12.92 3.40 -51.33
CA PHE A 236 13.20 4.67 -50.67
C PHE A 236 14.69 4.94 -50.50
N PRO A 237 15.36 5.54 -51.51
CA PRO A 237 16.74 5.97 -51.36
C PRO A 237 16.89 7.01 -50.25
N MET A 238 17.62 6.67 -49.18
CA MET A 238 17.67 7.50 -47.97
C MET A 238 18.31 8.87 -48.17
N PHE A 239 19.11 9.11 -49.22
CA PHE A 239 19.63 10.45 -49.50
C PHE A 239 18.52 11.45 -49.86
N ILE A 240 17.39 10.99 -50.41
CA ILE A 240 16.21 11.82 -50.73
C ILE A 240 15.22 11.83 -49.56
N PHE A 241 14.91 10.65 -49.02
CA PHE A 241 13.78 10.47 -48.10
C PHE A 241 14.12 10.64 -46.61
N ARG A 242 15.39 10.83 -46.24
CA ARG A 242 15.81 10.91 -44.82
C ARG A 242 15.04 11.95 -44.03
N ASN A 243 14.83 13.15 -44.57
CA ASN A 243 14.12 14.21 -43.84
C ASN A 243 12.61 13.95 -43.73
N ILE A 244 12.04 13.24 -44.73
CA ILE A 244 10.64 12.82 -44.72
C ILE A 244 10.42 11.81 -43.59
N PHE A 245 11.28 10.80 -43.48
CA PHE A 245 11.20 9.81 -42.41
C PHE A 245 11.51 10.39 -41.03
N LYS A 246 12.42 11.36 -40.93
CA LYS A 246 12.63 12.12 -39.68
C LYS A 246 11.34 12.78 -39.19
N ASN A 247 10.64 13.48 -40.09
CA ASN A 247 9.38 14.14 -39.76
C ASN A 247 8.27 13.13 -39.43
N TYR A 248 8.22 12.01 -40.15
CA TYR A 248 7.30 10.91 -39.87
C TYR A 248 7.51 10.35 -38.45
N PHE A 249 8.75 9.97 -38.11
CA PHE A 249 9.10 9.47 -36.77
C PHE A 249 8.83 10.49 -35.67
N SER A 250 9.08 11.79 -35.92
CA SER A 250 8.79 12.85 -34.95
C SER A 250 7.29 13.05 -34.69
N LYS A 251 6.46 12.94 -35.73
CA LYS A 251 4.99 12.96 -35.58
C LYS A 251 4.49 11.75 -34.79
N GLN A 252 5.08 10.59 -35.03
CA GLN A 252 4.70 9.36 -34.39
C GLN A 252 4.95 9.31 -32.88
N ILE A 253 5.97 10.02 -32.38
CA ILE A 253 6.24 10.13 -30.93
C ILE A 253 4.99 10.53 -30.16
N ALA A 254 4.18 11.46 -30.70
CA ALA A 254 2.97 11.93 -30.02
C ALA A 254 1.97 10.79 -29.77
N HIS A 255 1.71 9.98 -30.80
CA HIS A 255 0.79 8.85 -30.72
C HIS A 255 1.30 7.77 -29.75
N GLU A 256 2.60 7.45 -29.81
CA GLU A 256 3.18 6.44 -28.92
C GLU A 256 3.24 6.92 -27.47
N VAL A 257 3.47 8.21 -27.21
CA VAL A 257 3.37 8.79 -25.86
C VAL A 257 1.95 8.63 -25.30
N GLU A 258 0.94 9.07 -26.04
CA GLU A 258 -0.47 8.97 -25.64
C GLU A 258 -0.89 7.53 -25.34
N LYS A 259 -0.61 6.62 -26.28
CA LYS A 259 -0.91 5.18 -26.16
C LYS A 259 -0.26 4.55 -24.93
N ASN A 260 1.00 4.87 -24.65
CA ASN A 260 1.70 4.31 -23.50
C ASN A 260 1.29 4.97 -22.17
N ILE A 261 0.87 6.24 -22.16
CA ILE A 261 0.22 6.86 -21.00
C ILE A 261 -1.09 6.13 -20.67
N HIS A 262 -1.93 5.84 -21.67
CA HIS A 262 -3.16 5.08 -21.44
C HIS A 262 -2.90 3.66 -20.93
N ARG A 263 -1.90 2.96 -21.48
CA ARG A 263 -1.49 1.63 -21.00
C ARG A 263 -0.99 1.67 -19.56
N LEU A 264 -0.12 2.61 -19.25
CA LEU A 264 0.42 2.76 -17.89
C LEU A 264 -0.69 3.14 -16.89
N THR A 265 -1.62 4.00 -17.31
CA THR A 265 -2.83 4.31 -16.54
C THR A 265 -3.63 3.05 -16.23
N SER A 266 -3.87 2.20 -17.23
CA SER A 266 -4.57 0.92 -17.04
C SER A 266 -3.84 0.03 -16.04
N ASN A 267 -2.52 -0.15 -16.22
CA ASN A 267 -1.72 -1.00 -15.34
C ASN A 267 -1.76 -0.54 -13.87
N ILE A 268 -1.56 0.75 -13.62
CA ILE A 268 -1.65 1.32 -12.27
C ILE A 268 -3.06 1.18 -11.71
N THR A 269 -4.08 1.45 -12.52
CA THR A 269 -5.49 1.30 -12.14
C THR A 269 -5.80 -0.12 -11.71
N ASP A 270 -5.33 -1.12 -12.46
CA ASP A 270 -5.54 -2.53 -12.16
C ASP A 270 -4.83 -2.93 -10.85
N ILE A 271 -3.63 -2.42 -10.60
CA ILE A 271 -2.90 -2.63 -9.33
C ILE A 271 -3.68 -2.03 -8.16
N ILE A 272 -4.11 -0.77 -8.25
CA ILE A 272 -4.90 -0.11 -7.20
C ILE A 272 -6.22 -0.85 -6.97
N ASN A 273 -6.90 -1.26 -8.04
CA ASN A 273 -8.17 -1.98 -7.97
C ASN A 273 -8.02 -3.37 -7.34
N LYS A 274 -6.89 -4.04 -7.60
CA LYS A 274 -6.54 -5.32 -6.99
C LYS A 274 -6.26 -5.17 -5.50
N GLU A 275 -5.44 -4.19 -5.10
CA GLU A 275 -5.18 -3.95 -3.67
C GLU A 275 -6.43 -3.44 -2.94
N THR A 276 -7.29 -2.67 -3.59
CA THR A 276 -8.59 -2.28 -3.04
C THR A 276 -9.46 -3.51 -2.74
N ASN A 277 -9.51 -4.49 -3.65
CA ASN A 277 -10.23 -5.74 -3.41
C ASN A 277 -9.61 -6.53 -2.25
N ASN A 278 -8.28 -6.63 -2.20
CA ASN A 278 -7.59 -7.30 -1.10
C ASN A 278 -7.95 -6.64 0.24
N ASN A 279 -7.87 -5.31 0.32
CA ASN A 279 -8.16 -4.54 1.52
C ASN A 279 -9.64 -4.67 1.94
N LYS A 280 -10.56 -4.76 0.97
CA LYS A 280 -11.98 -5.06 1.21
C LYS A 280 -12.15 -6.45 1.85
N GLU A 281 -11.51 -7.48 1.30
CA GLU A 281 -11.56 -8.84 1.87
C GLU A 281 -10.93 -8.89 3.27
N GLN A 282 -9.79 -8.23 3.48
CA GLN A 282 -9.16 -8.14 4.80
C GLN A 282 -10.06 -7.43 5.81
N THR A 283 -10.73 -6.34 5.39
CA THR A 283 -11.69 -5.62 6.24
C THR A 283 -12.87 -6.52 6.61
N LEU A 284 -13.41 -7.28 5.65
CA LEU A 284 -14.50 -8.22 5.90
C LEU A 284 -14.08 -9.32 6.89
N ILE A 285 -12.93 -9.97 6.66
CA ILE A 285 -12.40 -11.01 7.54
C ILE A 285 -12.21 -10.45 8.96
N TYR A 286 -11.64 -9.26 9.07
CA TYR A 286 -11.44 -8.59 10.35
C TYR A 286 -12.77 -8.37 11.09
N ILE A 287 -13.76 -7.78 10.42
CA ILE A 287 -15.10 -7.54 10.99
C ILE A 287 -15.73 -8.87 11.44
N LEU A 288 -15.70 -9.90 10.60
CA LEU A 288 -16.32 -11.20 10.93
C LEU A 288 -15.65 -11.88 12.12
N ASN A 289 -14.33 -11.79 12.23
CA ASN A 289 -13.59 -12.32 13.37
C ASN A 289 -13.96 -11.61 14.67
N GLU A 290 -14.10 -10.29 14.64
CA GLU A 290 -14.54 -9.50 15.80
C GLU A 290 -15.99 -9.83 16.19
N LEU A 291 -16.91 -9.89 15.22
CA LEU A 291 -18.30 -10.26 15.46
C LEU A 291 -18.43 -11.67 16.06
N ASN A 292 -17.69 -12.65 15.52
CA ASN A 292 -17.65 -14.01 16.05
C ASN A 292 -17.06 -14.06 17.47
N THR A 293 -16.03 -13.26 17.74
CA THR A 293 -15.46 -13.14 19.10
C THR A 293 -16.51 -12.63 20.08
N ILE A 294 -17.23 -11.57 19.71
CA ILE A 294 -18.32 -11.03 20.54
C ILE A 294 -19.45 -12.05 20.71
N GLU A 295 -19.83 -12.77 19.66
CA GLU A 295 -20.87 -13.79 19.75
C GLU A 295 -20.47 -14.93 20.71
N LYS A 296 -19.23 -15.42 20.63
CA LYS A 296 -18.70 -16.44 21.52
C LYS A 296 -18.68 -15.98 22.97
N VAL A 297 -18.25 -14.75 23.20
CA VAL A 297 -18.25 -14.09 24.52
C VAL A 297 -19.67 -14.04 25.10
N LEU A 298 -20.67 -13.68 24.30
CA LEU A 298 -22.07 -13.62 24.72
C LEU A 298 -22.71 -15.00 24.96
N SER A 299 -22.15 -16.06 24.37
CA SER A 299 -22.66 -17.44 24.46
C SER A 299 -22.13 -18.21 25.67
N GLY A 300 -21.39 -17.56 26.57
CA GLY A 300 -20.79 -18.19 27.75
C GLY A 300 -21.80 -18.92 28.65
N LYS A 301 -21.40 -20.08 29.18
CA LYS A 301 -22.21 -20.88 30.12
C LYS A 301 -22.22 -20.25 31.51
N LYS A 302 -23.36 -20.35 32.21
CA LYS A 302 -23.55 -19.84 33.58
C LYS A 302 -22.60 -20.46 34.61
N SER A 303 -22.15 -21.71 34.38
CA SER A 303 -21.16 -22.42 35.20
C SER A 303 -19.82 -21.69 35.30
N ASN A 304 -19.49 -20.83 34.34
CA ASN A 304 -18.19 -20.19 34.23
C ASN A 304 -18.13 -18.81 34.94
N SER A 305 -19.23 -18.37 35.58
CA SER A 305 -19.32 -17.05 36.23
C SER A 305 -18.26 -16.83 37.31
N ASN A 306 -18.01 -17.84 38.17
CA ASN A 306 -16.98 -17.75 39.20
C ASN A 306 -15.56 -17.68 38.60
N ASP A 307 -15.31 -18.43 37.52
CA ASP A 307 -14.02 -18.42 36.84
C ASP A 307 -13.75 -17.06 36.17
N TYR A 308 -14.76 -16.46 35.53
CA TYR A 308 -14.64 -15.13 34.94
C TYR A 308 -14.35 -14.04 35.99
N SER A 309 -15.02 -14.09 37.15
CA SER A 309 -14.78 -13.16 38.26
C SER A 309 -13.33 -13.25 38.77
N LYS A 310 -12.81 -14.48 38.92
CA LYS A 310 -11.42 -14.71 39.33
C LYS A 310 -10.43 -14.16 38.30
N THR A 311 -10.63 -14.45 37.01
CA THR A 311 -9.75 -13.96 35.93
C THR A 311 -9.81 -12.44 35.77
N ILE A 312 -10.97 -11.81 35.99
CA ILE A 312 -11.10 -10.34 36.00
C ILE A 312 -10.23 -9.73 37.10
N ASN A 313 -10.23 -10.31 38.30
CA ASN A 313 -9.45 -9.81 39.42
C ASN A 313 -7.94 -9.99 39.19
N GLU A 314 -7.53 -11.13 38.64
CA GLU A 314 -6.14 -11.40 38.27
C GLU A 314 -5.64 -10.42 37.18
N LEU A 315 -6.44 -10.18 36.13
CA LEU A 315 -6.08 -9.24 35.07
C LEU A 315 -6.03 -7.79 35.58
N LYS A 316 -6.93 -7.40 36.48
CA LYS A 316 -6.90 -6.06 37.11
C LYS A 316 -5.65 -5.83 37.94
N GLN A 317 -5.09 -6.87 38.57
CA GLN A 317 -3.83 -6.78 39.32
C GLN A 317 -2.60 -6.65 38.41
N ILE A 318 -2.67 -7.12 37.17
CA ILE A 318 -1.57 -7.02 36.18
C ILE A 318 -1.61 -5.68 35.42
N ILE A 319 -2.80 -5.09 35.29
CA ILE A 319 -3.03 -3.81 34.58
C ILE A 319 -2.78 -2.59 35.49
N LEU A 320 -2.92 -2.75 36.82
CA LEU A 320 -2.51 -1.78 37.84
C LEU A 320 -1.01 -1.86 38.10
#